data_AF-A0A7X7H275-F1
#
_entry.id   AF-A0A7X7H275-F1
#
_cell.length_a   1.000
_cell.length_b   1.000
_cell.length_c   1.000
_cell.angle_alpha   90.00
_cell.angle_beta   90.00
_cell.angle_gamma   90.00
#
_symmetry.space_group_name_H-M   'P 1'
#
loop_
_entity.id
_entity.type
_entity.pdbx_description
1 polymer ?
#
loop_
_entity_poly.entity_id
_entity_poly.type
_entity_poly.pdbx_seq_one_letter_code
_entity_poly.pdbx_strand_id
1 'polypeptide(L)'
;MRYHLIASGSKGNAFLLENGYTKVLIDCGTTQRNIKNNLERLDISIHDLDAILITHDHSDHIQAINLFKNHTVYAPKTLSIKTDLVMPYESFEVGNFKITPIQTSHDTEIS
;
A
#
# COMPACT_ATOMS: atom_id res chain seq x y z
N MET A 1 0.63 1.90 17.94
CA MET A 1 0.83 1.44 16.56
C MET A 1 0.56 -0.07 16.51
N ARG A 2 -0.24 -0.52 15.53
CA ARG A 2 -0.53 -1.93 15.25
C ARG A 2 -0.08 -2.26 13.84
N TYR A 3 0.25 -3.53 13.62
CA TYR A 3 0.68 -4.07 12.34
C TYR A 3 -0.07 -5.36 12.05
N HIS A 4 -0.57 -5.50 10.83
CA HIS A 4 -1.31 -6.66 10.40
C HIS A 4 -0.75 -7.17 9.07
N LEU A 5 -0.26 -8.40 9.08
CA LEU A 5 0.15 -9.09 7.86
C LEU A 5 -1.09 -9.59 7.13
N ILE A 6 -1.37 -9.03 5.95
CA ILE A 6 -2.53 -9.41 5.13
C ILE A 6 -2.14 -10.52 4.15
N ALA A 7 -0.97 -10.41 3.54
CA ALA A 7 -0.39 -11.42 2.67
C ALA A 7 1.14 -11.30 2.65
N SER A 8 1.81 -12.44 2.45
CA SER A 8 3.27 -12.51 2.30
C SER A 8 3.65 -13.65 1.36
N GLY A 9 4.68 -13.42 0.55
CA GLY A 9 5.33 -14.43 -0.29
C GLY A 9 4.71 -14.54 -1.68
N SER A 10 4.80 -15.71 -2.30
CA SER A 10 4.45 -15.92 -3.73
C SER A 10 3.00 -15.66 -4.11
N LYS A 11 2.12 -15.45 -3.13
CA LYS A 11 0.69 -15.11 -3.33
C LYS A 11 0.42 -13.61 -3.26
N GLY A 12 1.46 -12.80 -3.15
CA GLY A 12 1.38 -11.35 -3.00
C GLY A 12 1.79 -10.87 -1.62
N ASN A 13 2.22 -9.61 -1.59
CA ASN A 13 2.55 -8.89 -0.38
C ASN A 13 1.48 -7.82 -0.11
N ALA A 14 1.02 -7.76 1.13
CA ALA A 14 0.12 -6.72 1.61
C ALA A 14 0.23 -6.64 3.14
N PHE A 15 0.33 -5.43 3.66
CA PHE A 15 0.54 -5.19 5.08
C PHE A 15 -0.18 -3.93 5.53
N LEU A 16 -0.94 -4.01 6.61
CA LEU A 16 -1.68 -2.87 7.15
C LEU A 16 -0.96 -2.30 8.36
N LEU A 17 -0.70 -1.00 8.32
CA LEU A 17 -0.22 -0.19 9.43
C LEU A 17 -1.37 0.62 10.01
N GLU A 18 -1.45 0.64 11.34
CA GLU A 18 -2.42 1.46 12.05
C GLU A 18 -1.77 2.23 13.20
N ASN A 19 -2.06 3.52 13.30
CA ASN A 19 -1.65 4.34 14.41
C ASN A 19 -2.76 5.34 14.77
N GLY A 20 -3.44 5.11 15.90
CA GLY A 20 -4.62 5.90 16.26
C GLY A 20 -5.72 5.72 15.22
N TYR A 21 -6.16 6.82 14.61
CA TYR A 21 -7.19 6.78 13.56
C TYR A 21 -6.64 6.49 12.17
N THR A 22 -5.33 6.67 11.96
CA THR A 22 -4.69 6.54 10.65
C THR A 22 -4.39 5.09 10.30
N LYS A 23 -4.85 4.64 9.13
CA LYS A 23 -4.69 3.31 8.58
C LYS A 23 -4.10 3.38 7.18
N VAL A 24 -2.95 2.75 6.99
CA VAL A 24 -2.20 2.76 5.73
C VAL A 24 -1.94 1.34 5.29
N LEU A 25 -2.36 1.00 4.07
CA LEU A 25 -2.04 -0.29 3.48
C LEU A 25 -0.76 -0.17 2.66
N ILE A 26 0.25 -0.98 2.97
CA ILE A 26 1.46 -1.15 2.19
C ILE A 26 1.29 -2.37 1.28
N ASP A 27 1.36 -2.13 -0.02
CA ASP A 27 1.14 -3.08 -1.10
C ASP A 27 -0.24 -3.75 -1.10
N CYS A 28 -0.61 -4.29 -2.26
CA CYS A 28 -1.88 -4.93 -2.51
C CYS A 28 -1.73 -6.11 -3.49
N GLY A 29 -0.65 -6.87 -3.33
CA GLY A 29 -0.23 -7.92 -4.24
C GLY A 29 -1.08 -9.18 -4.30
N THR A 30 -2.08 -9.29 -3.42
CA THR A 30 -2.98 -10.43 -3.32
C THR A 30 -4.33 -10.09 -3.95
N THR A 31 -5.18 -11.10 -4.17
CA THR A 31 -6.54 -10.90 -4.70
C THR A 31 -7.37 -9.91 -3.89
N GLN A 32 -8.25 -9.15 -4.57
CA GLN A 32 -9.17 -8.20 -3.92
C GLN A 32 -10.01 -8.84 -2.81
N ARG A 33 -10.43 -10.09 -3.01
CA ARG A 33 -11.19 -10.86 -2.03
C ARG A 33 -10.38 -11.11 -0.76
N ASN A 34 -9.09 -11.45 -0.89
CA ASN A 34 -8.24 -11.68 0.27
C ASN A 34 -8.04 -10.38 1.08
N ILE A 35 -7.82 -9.25 0.41
CA ILE A 35 -7.74 -7.94 1.10
C ILE A 35 -9.00 -7.67 1.90
N LYS A 36 -10.18 -7.70 1.24
CA LYS A 36 -11.47 -7.41 1.88
C LYS A 36 -11.71 -8.32 3.08
N ASN A 37 -11.54 -9.63 2.92
CA ASN A 37 -11.74 -10.59 4.00
C ASN A 37 -10.83 -10.33 5.22
N ASN A 38 -9.58 -9.91 5.00
CA ASN A 38 -8.67 -9.62 6.11
C ASN A 38 -9.00 -8.29 6.78
N LEU A 39 -9.39 -7.26 6.02
CA LEU A 39 -9.87 -6.00 6.60
C LEU A 39 -11.13 -6.22 7.43
N GLU A 40 -12.11 -6.98 6.92
CA GLU A 40 -13.33 -7.34 7.64
C GLU A 40 -13.05 -8.10 8.95
N ARG A 41 -12.07 -9.01 8.96
CA ARG A 41 -11.63 -9.71 10.19
C ARG A 41 -11.05 -8.79 11.26
N LEU A 42 -10.58 -7.62 10.85
CA LEU A 42 -10.05 -6.59 11.75
C LEU A 42 -11.11 -5.54 12.10
N ASP A 43 -12.36 -5.72 11.65
CA ASP A 43 -13.45 -4.74 11.74
C ASP A 43 -13.08 -3.40 11.09
N ILE A 44 -12.37 -3.48 9.96
CA ILE A 44 -11.93 -2.34 9.15
C ILE A 44 -12.63 -2.40 7.81
N SER A 45 -13.34 -1.32 7.46
CA SER A 45 -13.85 -1.12 6.11
C SER A 45 -12.71 -0.69 5.19
N ILE A 46 -12.81 -1.01 3.91
CA ILE A 46 -11.88 -0.49 2.92
C ILE A 46 -11.90 1.04 2.86
N HIS A 47 -13.01 1.66 3.21
CA HIS A 47 -13.17 3.12 3.26
C HIS A 47 -12.49 3.76 4.48
N ASP A 48 -12.06 2.96 5.46
CA ASP A 48 -11.35 3.45 6.64
C ASP A 48 -9.84 3.59 6.41
N LEU A 49 -9.34 3.20 5.23
CA LEU A 49 -7.95 3.36 4.83
C LEU A 49 -7.71 4.78 4.35
N ASP A 50 -6.72 5.46 4.95
CA ASP A 50 -6.34 6.83 4.58
C ASP A 50 -5.49 6.88 3.32
N ALA A 51 -4.62 5.88 3.12
CA ALA A 51 -3.78 5.80 1.94
C ALA A 51 -3.32 4.37 1.66
N ILE A 52 -2.90 4.16 0.40
CA ILE A 52 -2.19 2.97 -0.05
C ILE A 52 -0.78 3.39 -0.45
N LEU A 53 0.23 2.68 0.07
CA LEU A 53 1.63 2.85 -0.32
C LEU A 53 2.04 1.65 -1.16
N ILE A 54 2.56 1.89 -2.36
CA ILE A 54 3.08 0.84 -3.23
C ILE A 54 4.59 0.95 -3.27
N THR A 55 5.26 -0.16 -2.95
CA THR A 55 6.73 -0.21 -2.94
C THR A 55 7.31 -0.25 -4.36
N HIS A 56 6.72 -1.04 -5.25
CA HIS A 56 7.06 -1.16 -6.67
C HIS A 56 5.91 -1.84 -7.44
N ASP A 57 5.99 -1.93 -8.77
CA ASP A 57 4.87 -2.33 -9.65
C ASP A 57 4.82 -3.82 -10.02
N HIS A 58 5.62 -4.67 -9.38
CA HIS A 58 5.48 -6.09 -9.64
C HIS A 58 4.10 -6.60 -9.24
N SER A 59 3.61 -7.59 -9.98
CA SER A 59 2.23 -8.06 -9.83
C SER A 59 1.89 -8.53 -8.42
N ASP A 60 2.87 -9.10 -7.70
CA ASP A 60 2.78 -9.53 -6.31
C ASP A 60 2.85 -8.36 -5.31
N HIS A 61 2.79 -7.11 -5.78
CA HIS A 61 2.61 -5.90 -4.98
C HIS A 61 1.41 -5.05 -5.45
N ILE A 62 0.96 -5.18 -6.70
CA ILE A 62 -0.13 -4.36 -7.26
C ILE A 62 -1.34 -5.14 -7.78
N GLN A 63 -1.44 -6.45 -7.57
CA GLN A 63 -2.51 -7.30 -8.13
C GLN A 63 -3.94 -6.74 -7.90
N ALA A 64 -4.22 -6.18 -6.72
CA ALA A 64 -5.51 -5.62 -6.36
C ALA A 64 -5.58 -4.09 -6.47
N ILE A 65 -4.63 -3.43 -7.15
CA ILE A 65 -4.54 -1.96 -7.18
C ILE A 65 -5.84 -1.27 -7.61
N ASN A 66 -6.56 -1.83 -8.58
CA ASN A 66 -7.82 -1.28 -9.08
C ASN A 66 -8.93 -1.20 -8.04
N LEU A 67 -8.81 -1.93 -6.92
CA LEU A 67 -9.73 -1.83 -5.79
C LEU A 67 -9.65 -0.45 -5.10
N PHE A 68 -8.50 0.22 -5.20
CA PHE A 68 -8.18 1.47 -4.51
C PHE A 68 -8.22 2.70 -5.40
N LYS A 69 -8.92 2.63 -6.53
CA LYS A 69 -9.06 3.75 -7.49
C LYS A 69 -9.62 5.05 -6.89
N ASN A 70 -10.30 4.95 -5.75
CA ASN A 70 -10.92 6.08 -5.04
C ASN A 70 -10.13 6.50 -3.78
N HIS A 71 -8.96 5.90 -3.55
CA HIS A 71 -8.07 6.21 -2.43
C HIS A 71 -6.91 7.06 -2.91
N THR A 72 -6.25 7.71 -1.97
CA THR A 72 -4.92 8.29 -2.20
C THR A 72 -3.91 7.15 -2.29
N VAL A 73 -3.19 7.07 -3.41
CA VAL A 73 -2.21 6.01 -3.67
C VAL A 73 -0.86 6.64 -3.94
N TYR A 74 0.11 6.33 -3.10
CA TYR A 74 1.49 6.79 -3.24
C TYR A 74 2.34 5.67 -3.84
N ALA A 75 3.10 5.98 -4.88
CA ALA A 75 3.95 5.02 -5.56
C ALA A 75 5.18 5.71 -6.17
N PRO A 76 6.32 5.02 -6.36
CA PRO A 76 7.48 5.61 -7.02
C PRO A 76 7.24 5.86 -8.52
N LYS A 77 6.20 5.25 -9.10
CA LYS A 77 5.82 5.45 -10.51
C LYS A 77 4.31 5.34 -10.73
N THR A 78 3.87 5.81 -11.89
CA THR A 78 2.47 5.79 -12.29
C THR A 78 1.98 4.35 -12.48
N LEU A 79 0.85 4.03 -11.84
CA LEU A 79 0.19 2.72 -11.96
C LEU A 79 -1.06 2.82 -12.85
N SER A 80 -1.86 1.75 -12.91
CA SER A 80 -3.11 1.71 -13.70
C SER A 80 -4.23 2.61 -13.16
N ILE A 81 -4.03 3.25 -12.01
CA ILE A 81 -4.95 4.19 -11.37
C ILE A 81 -4.23 5.50 -11.07
N LYS A 82 -4.97 6.53 -10.64
CA LYS A 82 -4.36 7.79 -10.19
C LYS A 82 -3.41 7.52 -9.03
N THR A 83 -2.18 7.99 -9.16
CA THR A 83 -1.11 7.84 -8.16
C THR A 83 -0.42 9.17 -7.92
N ASP A 84 -0.14 9.46 -6.67
CA ASP A 84 0.75 10.53 -6.26
C ASP A 84 2.18 9.99 -6.24
N LEU A 85 3.05 10.57 -7.06
CA LEU A 85 4.43 10.12 -7.19
C LEU A 85 5.22 10.50 -5.94
N VAL A 86 5.98 9.56 -5.40
CA VAL A 86 6.89 9.80 -4.28
C VAL A 86 8.33 9.69 -4.71
N MET A 87 9.15 10.62 -4.24
CA MET A 87 10.58 10.66 -4.55
C MET A 87 11.39 10.01 -3.43
N PRO A 88 12.48 9.29 -3.76
CA PRO A 88 13.41 8.80 -2.76
C PRO A 88 13.92 9.91 -1.84
N TYR A 89 14.00 9.61 -0.55
CA TYR A 89 14.50 10.51 0.51
C TYR A 89 13.67 11.77 0.77
N GLU A 90 12.57 11.97 0.04
CA GLU A 90 11.61 13.04 0.31
C GLU A 90 10.49 12.54 1.23
N SER A 91 10.42 13.11 2.43
CA SER A 91 9.37 12.73 3.38
C SER A 91 8.02 13.34 3.01
N PHE A 92 6.95 12.59 3.24
CA PHE A 92 5.57 13.06 3.17
C PHE A 92 4.77 12.57 4.37
N GLU A 93 3.57 13.12 4.56
CA GLU A 93 2.70 12.82 5.69
C GLU A 93 1.41 12.14 5.24
N VAL A 94 1.01 11.11 5.98
CA VAL A 94 -0.31 10.49 5.88
C VAL A 94 -0.87 10.40 7.28
N GLY A 95 -1.85 11.24 7.60
CA GLY A 95 -2.38 11.36 8.95
C GLY A 95 -1.26 11.64 9.96
N ASN A 96 -1.01 10.71 10.89
CA ASN A 96 0.06 10.83 11.89
C ASN A 96 1.35 10.07 11.54
N PHE A 97 1.48 9.56 10.31
CA PHE A 97 2.71 8.97 9.82
C PHE A 97 3.52 9.99 9.03
N LYS A 98 4.81 10.10 9.38
CA LYS A 98 5.83 10.68 8.49
C LYS A 98 6.55 9.55 7.79
N ILE A 99 6.41 9.48 6.47
CA ILE A 99 6.93 8.39 5.63
C ILE A 99 8.09 8.94 4.81
N THR A 100 9.20 8.22 4.76
CA THR A 100 10.36 8.56 3.92
C THR A 100 10.67 7.35 3.04
N PRO A 101 10.41 7.41 1.72
CA PRO A 101 10.81 6.38 0.80
C PRO A 101 12.33 6.25 0.78
N ILE A 102 12.83 5.02 0.85
CA ILE A 102 14.25 4.73 0.70
C ILE A 102 14.41 3.92 -0.58
N GLN A 103 15.25 4.38 -1.49
CA GLN A 103 15.59 3.61 -2.68
C GLN A 103 16.37 2.36 -2.28
N THR A 104 15.91 1.21 -2.74
CA THR A 104 16.60 -0.07 -2.59
C THR A 104 16.95 -0.61 -3.97
N SER A 105 18.05 -1.37 -4.05
CA SER A 105 18.36 -2.13 -5.26
C SER A 105 17.39 -3.30 -5.36
N HIS A 106 16.48 -3.27 -6.34
CA HIS A 106 15.58 -4.36 -6.67
C HIS A 106 15.46 -4.49 -8.20
N ASP A 107 15.06 -5.66 -8.70
CA ASP A 107 14.99 -6.00 -10.13
C ASP A 107 13.84 -5.28 -10.87
N THR A 108 13.78 -3.96 -10.72
CA THR A 108 12.91 -3.05 -11.46
C THR A 108 13.76 -1.89 -11.94
N GLU A 109 13.70 -1.57 -13.24
CA GLU A 109 14.39 -0.39 -13.76
C GLU A 109 13.90 0.86 -13.02
N ILE A 110 14.89 1.62 -12.56
CA ILE A 110 14.72 2.94 -11.95
C ILE A 110 14.13 3.84 -13.05
N SER A 111 12.86 4.23 -12.90
CA SER A 111 12.23 5.27 -13.74
C SER A 111 11.48 6.25 -12.85
#